data_AF-A0A959SYU2-F1
#
_entry.id   AF-A0A959SYU2-F1
#
_cell.length_a   1.000
_cell.length_b   1.000
_cell.length_c   1.000
_cell.angle_alpha   90.00
_cell.angle_beta   90.00
_cell.angle_gamma   90.00
#
_symmetry.space_group_name_H-M   'P 1'
#
loop_
_entity.id
_entity.type
_entity.pdbx_description
1 polymer ?
#
loop_
_entity_poly.entity_id
_entity_poly.type
_entity_poly.pdbx_seq_one_letter_code
_entity_poly.pdbx_strand_id
1 'polypeptide(L)'
;YAKPSTVSRNMRRPLIIIVTTFCFLTTYSQSPVDFSKFPVGQSDTTTLFTADLLNKINWQAIKGFCTGSNGHYAYERKDSLLTTYEYVKQGREASFEIISYKGTVLQYYSDAGNSKQQSTTSFFDKNVWLKYVSEMMPSLPDQFKINRDEHNNILKAYYRLLGVDTRDEYGFICEYSTMGRATDRRMAVIVLLKQHRIDLLKKLIEYPNLQTKLYAVDALIYNDYTAKEKIKQLEKNVKENQKQLDRLQKKNTDRIKIDNLQDQIKASTDTISVSKADLLTDTEWKVIYSLRDSNLTVKTCGNSGSYKIYGTPISEVLSDKAIADIPKWYEGLKRLGYF
;
A
#
# COMPACT_ATOMS: atom_id res chain seq x y z
N TYR A 1 -23.12 79.58 36.98
CA TYR A 1 -24.55 79.95 37.15
C TYR A 1 -25.42 78.79 36.72
N ALA A 2 -26.28 78.32 37.64
CA ALA A 2 -27.55 77.57 37.52
C ALA A 2 -27.71 76.48 36.42
N LYS A 3 -28.30 75.30 36.65
CA LYS A 3 -29.02 74.69 37.79
C LYS A 3 -29.16 73.17 37.50
N PRO A 4 -29.50 72.36 38.51
CA PRO A 4 -29.65 70.91 38.44
C PRO A 4 -31.10 70.49 38.16
N SER A 5 -31.33 69.21 37.82
CA SER A 5 -32.52 68.51 38.31
C SER A 5 -32.33 66.99 38.29
N THR A 6 -32.37 66.42 39.49
CA THR A 6 -32.73 65.04 39.78
C THR A 6 -34.24 64.83 39.62
N VAL A 7 -34.67 63.57 39.79
CA VAL A 7 -36.04 62.99 39.85
C VAL A 7 -36.32 62.19 38.57
N SER A 8 -36.47 60.87 38.60
CA SER A 8 -37.45 60.13 39.37
C SER A 8 -36.99 58.70 39.71
N ARG A 9 -37.53 58.22 40.83
CA ARG A 9 -37.24 56.98 41.57
C ARG A 9 -38.38 56.00 41.35
N ASN A 10 -38.07 54.71 41.54
CA ASN A 10 -38.96 53.59 41.92
C ASN A 10 -39.59 52.77 40.79
N MET A 11 -39.64 51.43 40.82
CA MET A 11 -39.07 50.34 41.64
C MET A 11 -39.68 49.04 41.08
N ARG A 12 -39.02 47.89 41.34
CA ARG A 12 -39.45 46.47 41.17
C ARG A 12 -39.07 45.88 39.80
N ARG A 13 -38.44 44.71 39.67
CA ARG A 13 -38.07 43.59 40.56
C ARG A 13 -37.09 42.67 39.76
N PRO A 14 -36.45 41.66 40.37
CA PRO A 14 -35.13 41.14 40.03
C PRO A 14 -35.18 40.11 38.90
N LEU A 15 -34.30 40.20 37.90
CA LEU A 15 -33.92 39.10 36.99
C LEU A 15 -32.89 39.60 35.95
N ILE A 16 -31.72 40.06 36.41
CA ILE A 16 -30.57 40.30 35.52
C ILE A 16 -29.35 39.58 36.12
N ILE A 17 -29.51 38.29 36.41
CA ILE A 17 -28.42 37.31 36.52
C ILE A 17 -29.07 35.98 36.11
N ILE A 18 -29.03 35.65 34.81
CA ILE A 18 -29.26 34.32 34.18
C ILE A 18 -29.26 34.43 32.64
N VAL A 19 -29.27 35.62 32.03
CA VAL A 19 -29.23 35.75 30.56
C VAL A 19 -27.81 35.88 29.97
N THR A 20 -26.78 36.06 30.80
CA THR A 20 -25.36 36.10 30.36
C THR A 20 -24.57 34.85 30.73
N THR A 21 -25.24 33.70 30.87
CA THR A 21 -24.58 32.38 30.98
C THR A 21 -25.10 31.37 29.94
N PHE A 22 -25.92 31.81 28.98
CA PHE A 22 -26.48 30.93 27.94
C PHE A 22 -25.97 31.21 26.51
N CYS A 23 -25.17 32.26 26.29
CA CYS A 23 -24.61 32.57 24.96
C CYS A 23 -23.11 32.24 24.80
N PHE A 24 -22.51 31.56 25.78
CA PHE A 24 -21.25 30.86 25.61
C PHE A 24 -21.44 29.36 25.83
N LEU A 25 -22.51 28.78 25.27
CA LEU A 25 -22.33 27.49 24.63
C LEU A 25 -21.38 27.75 23.48
N THR A 26 -20.09 27.71 23.81
CA THR A 26 -19.04 27.38 22.86
C THR A 26 -19.63 26.27 21.99
N THR A 27 -19.95 26.58 20.74
CA THR A 27 -20.04 25.58 19.68
C THR A 27 -18.64 24.98 19.59
N TYR A 28 -18.31 24.13 20.56
CA TYR A 28 -17.39 23.04 20.34
C TYR A 28 -18.03 22.29 19.19
N SER A 29 -17.52 22.54 17.98
CA SER A 29 -17.70 21.66 16.84
C SER A 29 -17.19 20.29 17.32
N GLN A 30 -18.09 19.49 17.87
CA GLN A 30 -17.85 18.09 18.11
C GLN A 30 -17.61 17.51 16.72
N SER A 31 -16.50 16.81 16.54
CA SER A 31 -16.27 16.07 15.30
C SER A 31 -17.52 15.21 15.06
N PRO A 32 -18.19 15.32 13.90
CA PRO A 32 -19.40 14.55 13.61
C PRO A 32 -19.09 13.05 13.57
N VAL A 33 -17.81 12.70 13.42
CA VAL A 33 -17.29 11.34 13.44
C VAL A 33 -16.56 11.11 14.74
N ASP A 34 -17.03 10.12 15.49
CA ASP A 34 -16.32 9.54 16.62
C ASP A 34 -15.43 8.40 16.12
N PHE A 35 -14.17 8.71 15.85
CA PHE A 35 -13.19 7.76 15.34
C PHE A 35 -12.80 6.67 16.35
N SER A 36 -13.13 6.84 17.64
CA SER A 36 -12.91 5.79 18.65
C SER A 36 -13.86 4.60 18.48
N LYS A 37 -14.93 4.76 17.69
CA LYS A 37 -15.90 3.70 17.44
C LYS A 37 -15.43 2.66 16.43
N PHE A 38 -14.39 2.94 15.66
CA PHE A 38 -13.75 1.95 14.80
C PHE A 38 -13.11 0.86 15.67
N PRO A 39 -13.42 -0.42 15.44
CA PRO A 39 -12.76 -1.49 16.18
C PRO A 39 -11.24 -1.42 16.06
N VAL A 40 -10.55 -1.68 17.16
CA VAL A 40 -9.08 -1.74 17.21
C VAL A 40 -8.67 -3.21 17.39
N GLY A 41 -7.73 -3.69 16.57
CA GLY A 41 -7.08 -4.99 16.79
C GLY A 41 -7.98 -6.22 16.63
N GLN A 42 -8.94 -6.21 15.70
CA GLN A 42 -9.73 -7.42 15.43
C GLN A 42 -8.85 -8.53 14.83
N SER A 43 -9.01 -9.75 15.36
CA SER A 43 -8.41 -10.94 14.79
C SER A 43 -9.04 -11.26 13.42
N ASP A 44 -8.27 -11.88 12.53
CA ASP A 44 -8.69 -12.36 11.19
C ASP A 44 -9.87 -13.39 11.22
N THR A 45 -10.49 -13.61 12.38
CA THR A 45 -11.48 -14.66 12.64
C THR A 45 -12.89 -14.13 12.88
N THR A 46 -13.07 -12.83 13.16
CA THR A 46 -14.40 -12.28 13.44
C THR A 46 -14.90 -11.49 12.25
N THR A 47 -15.94 -12.03 11.59
CA THR A 47 -16.63 -11.33 10.49
C THR A 47 -17.35 -10.10 11.03
N LEU A 48 -17.08 -8.93 10.43
CA LEU A 48 -17.72 -7.67 10.78
C LEU A 48 -18.81 -7.32 9.76
N PHE A 49 -20.06 -7.26 10.18
CA PHE A 49 -21.14 -6.83 9.28
C PHE A 49 -21.09 -5.32 9.03
N THR A 50 -21.30 -4.93 7.79
CA THR A 50 -21.25 -3.53 7.37
C THR A 50 -22.35 -2.71 8.05
N ALA A 51 -23.56 -3.24 8.16
CA ALA A 51 -24.68 -2.57 8.82
C ALA A 51 -24.35 -2.24 10.29
N ASP A 52 -23.73 -3.16 11.01
CA ASP A 52 -23.36 -2.97 12.42
C ASP A 52 -22.31 -1.87 12.57
N LEU A 53 -21.27 -1.87 11.74
CA LEU A 53 -20.24 -0.83 11.76
C LEU A 53 -20.83 0.56 11.41
N LEU A 54 -21.64 0.65 10.36
CA LEU A 54 -22.28 1.90 9.94
C LEU A 54 -23.25 2.45 11.00
N ASN A 55 -23.99 1.56 11.67
CA ASN A 55 -24.85 1.94 12.79
C ASN A 55 -24.02 2.45 13.97
N LYS A 56 -22.93 1.75 14.32
CA LYS A 56 -22.04 2.13 15.42
C LYS A 56 -21.45 3.53 15.22
N ILE A 57 -20.94 3.84 14.03
CA ILE A 57 -20.38 5.16 13.70
C ILE A 57 -21.46 6.22 13.39
N ASN A 58 -22.74 5.83 13.35
CA ASN A 58 -23.87 6.69 12.99
C ASN A 58 -23.73 7.32 11.59
N TRP A 59 -23.55 6.48 10.57
CA TRP A 59 -23.38 6.89 9.18
C TRP A 59 -24.44 7.88 8.67
N GLN A 60 -25.71 7.69 9.06
CA GLN A 60 -26.78 8.60 8.62
C GLN A 60 -26.62 10.01 9.19
N ALA A 61 -26.21 10.14 10.46
CA ALA A 61 -25.92 11.45 11.04
C ALA A 61 -24.69 12.11 10.38
N ILE A 62 -23.64 11.33 10.07
CA ILE A 62 -22.45 11.83 9.35
C ILE A 62 -22.85 12.37 7.97
N LYS A 63 -23.65 11.62 7.20
CA LYS A 63 -24.17 12.07 5.91
C LYS A 63 -24.98 13.36 6.05
N GLY A 64 -25.92 13.40 7.00
CA GLY A 64 -26.72 14.59 7.29
C GLY A 64 -25.85 15.80 7.59
N PHE A 65 -24.84 15.65 8.44
CA PHE A 65 -23.89 16.71 8.77
C PHE A 65 -23.12 17.25 7.54
N CYS A 66 -22.64 16.35 6.67
CA CYS A 66 -21.86 16.74 5.50
C CYS A 66 -22.67 17.51 4.44
N THR A 67 -24.00 17.36 4.41
CA THR A 67 -24.84 18.12 3.47
C THR A 67 -24.92 19.62 3.79
N GLY A 68 -24.74 20.00 5.06
CA GLY A 68 -24.86 21.39 5.53
C GLY A 68 -23.55 22.02 6.03
N SER A 69 -22.45 21.27 6.08
CA SER A 69 -21.19 21.70 6.69
C SER A 69 -20.07 21.81 5.67
N ASN A 70 -19.57 23.03 5.47
CA ASN A 70 -18.45 23.29 4.56
C ASN A 70 -17.19 22.53 4.99
N GLY A 71 -16.48 21.96 4.01
CA GLY A 71 -15.22 21.25 4.23
C GLY A 71 -15.37 19.83 4.79
N HIS A 72 -16.59 19.29 4.81
CA HIS A 72 -16.85 17.90 5.20
C HIS A 72 -17.59 17.18 4.08
N TYR A 73 -17.12 15.99 3.73
CA TYR A 73 -17.64 15.24 2.60
C TYR A 73 -17.90 13.79 3.00
N ALA A 74 -19.04 13.26 2.59
CA ALA A 74 -19.41 11.87 2.74
C ALA A 74 -19.80 11.30 1.39
N TYR A 75 -19.29 10.10 1.07
CA TYR A 75 -19.55 9.41 -0.19
C TYR A 75 -20.01 7.99 0.07
N GLU A 76 -20.97 7.54 -0.75
CA GLU A 76 -21.41 6.16 -0.84
C GLU A 76 -21.33 5.76 -2.31
N ARG A 77 -20.41 4.85 -2.63
CA ARG A 77 -20.12 4.44 -4.01
C ARG A 77 -20.27 2.94 -4.14
N LYS A 78 -21.06 2.49 -5.12
CA LYS A 78 -21.15 1.08 -5.47
C LYS A 78 -20.36 0.84 -6.76
N ASP A 79 -19.40 -0.06 -6.72
CA ASP A 79 -18.59 -0.45 -7.87
C ASP A 79 -18.55 -1.98 -7.96
N SER A 80 -19.16 -2.53 -9.01
CA SER A 80 -19.32 -3.97 -9.20
C SER A 80 -19.91 -4.65 -7.95
N LEU A 81 -19.13 -5.47 -7.26
CA LEU A 81 -19.51 -6.24 -6.07
C LEU A 81 -19.21 -5.50 -4.75
N LEU A 82 -18.52 -4.37 -4.81
CA LEU A 82 -18.08 -3.61 -3.64
C LEU A 82 -18.97 -2.40 -3.41
N THR A 83 -19.12 -2.04 -2.14
CA THR A 83 -19.72 -0.76 -1.73
C THR A 83 -18.77 -0.05 -0.79
N THR A 84 -18.38 1.17 -1.15
CA THR A 84 -17.44 1.99 -0.38
C THR A 84 -18.19 3.13 0.32
N TYR A 85 -17.98 3.25 1.63
CA TYR A 85 -18.44 4.35 2.46
C TYR A 85 -17.23 5.18 2.87
N GLU A 86 -17.20 6.44 2.49
CA GLU A 86 -16.05 7.32 2.72
C GLU A 86 -16.50 8.61 3.41
N TYR A 87 -15.69 9.07 4.36
CA TYR A 87 -15.79 10.41 4.92
C TYR A 87 -14.43 11.10 4.82
N VAL A 88 -14.42 12.37 4.44
CA VAL A 88 -13.22 13.20 4.36
C VAL A 88 -13.51 14.59 4.90
N LYS A 89 -12.70 15.03 5.87
CA LYS A 89 -12.56 16.45 6.20
C LYS A 89 -11.53 17.10 5.28
N GLN A 90 -11.82 18.30 4.80
CA GLN A 90 -10.95 19.08 3.92
C GLN A 90 -9.52 19.15 4.49
N GLY A 91 -8.53 19.08 3.60
CA GLY A 91 -7.12 18.94 4.00
C GLY A 91 -6.73 17.54 4.47
N ARG A 92 -7.65 16.56 4.44
CA ARG A 92 -7.49 15.21 4.99
C ARG A 92 -7.05 15.22 6.47
N GLU A 93 -7.53 16.20 7.23
CA GLU A 93 -7.27 16.26 8.68
C GLU A 93 -7.85 15.04 9.42
N ALA A 94 -8.97 14.52 8.91
CA ALA A 94 -9.55 13.27 9.34
C ALA A 94 -10.34 12.63 8.19
N SER A 95 -10.25 11.31 8.05
CA SER A 95 -10.97 10.55 7.03
C SER A 95 -11.16 9.10 7.44
N PHE A 96 -12.18 8.46 6.87
CA PHE A 96 -12.26 7.00 6.87
C PHE A 96 -12.77 6.50 5.52
N GLU A 97 -12.41 5.27 5.21
CA GLU A 97 -12.94 4.50 4.10
C GLU A 97 -13.30 3.10 4.60
N ILE A 98 -14.53 2.65 4.36
CA ILE A 98 -15.02 1.30 4.63
C ILE A 98 -15.38 0.67 3.30
N ILE A 99 -14.77 -0.47 2.97
CA ILE A 99 -15.11 -1.27 1.80
C ILE A 99 -15.91 -2.48 2.25
N SER A 100 -17.13 -2.59 1.72
CA SER A 100 -18.06 -3.67 1.96
C SER A 100 -18.14 -4.61 0.76
N TYR A 101 -18.18 -5.90 1.03
CA TYR A 101 -18.49 -6.96 0.08
C TYR A 101 -19.68 -7.76 0.61
N LYS A 102 -20.80 -7.76 -0.14
CA LYS A 102 -22.04 -8.47 0.21
C LYS A 102 -22.49 -8.27 1.67
N GLY A 103 -22.47 -7.02 2.14
CA GLY A 103 -22.92 -6.65 3.48
C GLY A 103 -21.92 -6.96 4.61
N THR A 104 -20.72 -7.44 4.26
CA THR A 104 -19.63 -7.70 5.19
C THR A 104 -18.49 -6.72 4.94
N VAL A 105 -17.87 -6.21 6.01
CA VAL A 105 -16.69 -5.35 5.92
C VAL A 105 -15.51 -6.18 5.42
N LEU A 106 -14.99 -5.84 4.25
CA LEU A 106 -13.79 -6.43 3.67
C LEU A 106 -12.55 -5.75 4.23
N GLN A 107 -12.55 -4.41 4.28
CA GLN A 107 -11.50 -3.62 4.90
C GLN A 107 -12.02 -2.26 5.34
N TYR A 108 -11.32 -1.62 6.27
CA TYR A 108 -11.42 -0.18 6.45
C TYR A 108 -10.08 0.43 6.82
N TYR A 109 -9.98 1.72 6.57
CA TYR A 109 -8.94 2.60 7.10
C TYR A 109 -9.62 3.82 7.71
N SER A 110 -9.20 4.21 8.89
CA SER A 110 -9.73 5.36 9.62
C SER A 110 -8.54 6.12 10.19
N ASP A 111 -8.48 7.41 9.91
CA ASP A 111 -7.36 8.27 10.30
C ASP A 111 -7.86 9.63 10.73
N ALA A 112 -7.51 10.01 11.95
CA ALA A 112 -7.74 11.30 12.55
C ALA A 112 -6.46 11.82 13.22
N GLY A 113 -5.28 11.36 12.76
CA GLY A 113 -3.97 11.68 13.34
C GLY A 113 -3.61 13.18 13.34
N ASN A 114 -4.22 13.95 12.44
CA ASN A 114 -4.07 15.42 12.38
C ASN A 114 -5.19 16.17 13.09
N SER A 115 -6.08 15.45 13.78
CA SER A 115 -7.17 16.03 14.56
C SER A 115 -6.80 16.18 16.04
N LYS A 116 -7.66 16.86 16.82
CA LYS A 116 -7.51 16.96 18.27
C LYS A 116 -7.62 15.60 18.99
N GLN A 117 -8.20 14.60 18.35
CA GLN A 117 -8.33 13.23 18.84
C GLN A 117 -7.59 12.29 17.87
N GLN A 118 -6.28 12.16 18.07
CA GLN A 118 -5.45 11.32 17.21
C GLN A 118 -5.88 9.85 17.35
N SER A 119 -6.30 9.26 16.23
CA SER A 119 -6.65 7.86 16.14
C SER A 119 -6.38 7.39 14.71
N THR A 120 -5.64 6.30 14.56
CA THR A 120 -5.45 5.64 13.27
C THR A 120 -5.73 4.16 13.46
N THR A 121 -6.67 3.62 12.70
CA THR A 121 -7.07 2.22 12.77
C THR A 121 -7.26 1.66 11.37
N SER A 122 -6.97 0.37 11.22
CA SER A 122 -7.18 -0.35 9.97
C SER A 122 -7.63 -1.77 10.26
N PHE A 123 -8.34 -2.34 9.29
CA PHE A 123 -8.86 -3.70 9.35
C PHE A 123 -8.88 -4.31 7.95
N PHE A 124 -8.68 -5.62 7.88
CA PHE A 124 -8.76 -6.40 6.66
C PHE A 124 -9.21 -7.82 6.99
N ASP A 125 -10.32 -8.27 6.41
CA ASP A 125 -10.81 -9.64 6.57
C ASP A 125 -10.32 -10.49 5.39
N LYS A 126 -9.32 -11.34 5.66
CA LYS A 126 -8.72 -12.21 4.64
C LYS A 126 -9.71 -13.21 4.04
N ASN A 127 -10.67 -13.69 4.83
CA ASN A 127 -11.63 -14.70 4.36
C ASN A 127 -12.66 -14.07 3.44
N VAL A 128 -13.11 -12.86 3.77
CA VAL A 128 -13.99 -12.05 2.91
C VAL A 128 -13.25 -11.65 1.63
N TRP A 129 -11.99 -11.23 1.72
CA TRP A 129 -11.15 -10.95 0.56
C TRP A 129 -11.03 -12.15 -0.38
N LEU A 130 -10.70 -13.34 0.14
CA LEU A 130 -10.56 -14.54 -0.70
C LEU A 130 -11.89 -14.97 -1.35
N LYS A 131 -13.03 -14.78 -0.67
CA LYS A 131 -14.35 -14.98 -1.27
C LYS A 131 -14.58 -13.98 -2.42
N TYR A 132 -14.26 -12.71 -2.21
CA TYR A 132 -14.35 -11.68 -3.24
C TYR A 132 -13.44 -11.99 -4.45
N VAL A 133 -12.19 -12.37 -4.22
CA VAL A 133 -11.25 -12.82 -5.26
C VAL A 133 -11.82 -13.98 -6.08
N SER A 134 -12.40 -14.98 -5.42
CA SER A 134 -12.97 -16.15 -6.11
C SER A 134 -14.15 -15.81 -7.02
N GLU A 135 -14.88 -14.74 -6.70
CA GLU A 135 -16.01 -14.27 -7.52
C GLU A 135 -15.55 -13.37 -8.67
N MET A 136 -14.51 -12.56 -8.44
CA MET A 136 -13.89 -11.74 -9.48
C MET A 136 -13.08 -12.56 -10.49
N MET A 137 -12.52 -13.69 -10.05
CA MET A 137 -11.66 -14.55 -10.86
C MET A 137 -12.10 -16.03 -10.75
N PRO A 138 -13.32 -16.38 -11.19
CA PRO A 138 -13.88 -17.72 -11.01
C PRO A 138 -13.09 -18.80 -11.77
N SER A 139 -12.41 -18.41 -12.86
CA SER A 139 -11.60 -19.29 -13.70
C SER A 139 -10.11 -19.26 -13.35
N LEU A 140 -9.70 -18.71 -12.19
CA LEU A 140 -8.29 -18.68 -11.79
C LEU A 140 -7.75 -20.11 -11.61
N PRO A 141 -6.75 -20.54 -12.41
CA PRO A 141 -6.17 -21.86 -12.29
C PRO A 141 -5.51 -22.10 -10.92
N ASP A 142 -5.59 -23.33 -10.41
CA ASP A 142 -5.11 -23.67 -9.07
C ASP A 142 -3.61 -23.39 -8.85
N GLN A 143 -2.79 -23.52 -9.90
CA GLN A 143 -1.35 -23.22 -9.83
C GLN A 143 -1.04 -21.75 -9.52
N PHE A 144 -1.98 -20.83 -9.78
CA PHE A 144 -1.89 -19.41 -9.46
C PHE A 144 -2.66 -19.04 -8.20
N LYS A 145 -3.18 -20.02 -7.44
CA LYS A 145 -3.68 -19.78 -6.08
C LYS A 145 -2.50 -19.90 -5.10
N ILE A 146 -2.55 -19.11 -4.05
CA ILE A 146 -1.56 -19.13 -2.98
C ILE A 146 -2.19 -19.59 -1.66
N ASN A 147 -1.35 -19.96 -0.69
CA ASN A 147 -1.81 -20.44 0.59
C ASN A 147 -2.67 -19.36 1.29
N ARG A 148 -3.78 -19.77 1.92
CA ARG A 148 -4.67 -18.87 2.67
C ARG A 148 -4.06 -18.39 4.00
N ASP A 149 -3.00 -19.04 4.44
CA ASP A 149 -2.23 -18.67 5.64
C ASP A 149 -1.15 -17.62 5.36
N GLU A 150 -1.03 -17.18 4.11
CA GLU A 150 -0.15 -16.08 3.74
C GLU A 150 -0.51 -14.79 4.49
N HIS A 151 0.50 -13.98 4.81
CA HIS A 151 0.29 -12.71 5.47
C HIS A 151 -0.65 -11.80 4.66
N ASN A 152 -1.55 -11.07 5.33
CA ASN A 152 -2.60 -10.27 4.70
C ASN A 152 -2.08 -9.34 3.58
N ASN A 153 -0.93 -8.70 3.79
CA ASN A 153 -0.30 -7.84 2.78
C ASN A 153 0.15 -8.62 1.52
N ILE A 154 0.64 -9.85 1.68
CA ILE A 154 1.07 -10.72 0.58
C ILE A 154 -0.16 -11.19 -0.21
N LEU A 155 -1.20 -11.68 0.46
CA LEU A 155 -2.46 -12.10 -0.16
C LEU A 155 -3.04 -10.99 -1.02
N LYS A 156 -3.19 -9.80 -0.43
CA LYS A 156 -3.78 -8.64 -1.09
C LYS A 156 -2.93 -8.18 -2.29
N ALA A 157 -1.61 -8.08 -2.11
CA ALA A 157 -0.71 -7.69 -3.18
C ALA A 157 -0.75 -8.70 -4.34
N TYR A 158 -0.62 -9.99 -4.05
CA TYR A 158 -0.58 -11.03 -5.08
C TYR A 158 -1.86 -11.04 -5.94
N TYR A 159 -3.05 -11.02 -5.33
CA TYR A 159 -4.29 -11.00 -6.08
C TYR A 159 -4.54 -9.67 -6.82
N ARG A 160 -4.08 -8.53 -6.29
CA ARG A 160 -4.09 -7.26 -7.03
C ARG A 160 -3.22 -7.31 -8.27
N LEU A 161 -2.03 -7.90 -8.16
CA LEU A 161 -1.13 -8.12 -9.29
C LEU A 161 -1.76 -9.05 -10.35
N LEU A 162 -2.54 -10.04 -9.94
CA LEU A 162 -3.31 -10.91 -10.84
C LEU A 162 -4.46 -10.22 -11.57
N GLY A 163 -4.93 -9.08 -11.05
CA GLY A 163 -5.97 -8.26 -11.70
C GLY A 163 -7.17 -7.89 -10.82
N VAL A 164 -7.23 -8.35 -9.57
CA VAL A 164 -8.35 -8.02 -8.67
C VAL A 164 -8.29 -6.53 -8.30
N ASP A 165 -9.37 -5.80 -8.59
CA ASP A 165 -9.48 -4.34 -8.41
C ASP A 165 -8.38 -3.51 -9.10
N THR A 166 -7.79 -4.04 -10.19
CA THR A 166 -6.77 -3.30 -10.95
C THR A 166 -7.05 -3.28 -12.44
N ARG A 167 -6.64 -2.19 -13.09
CA ARG A 167 -6.75 -2.04 -14.55
C ARG A 167 -5.68 -2.88 -15.25
N ASP A 168 -6.04 -3.38 -16.43
CA ASP A 168 -5.10 -4.03 -17.36
C ASP A 168 -4.24 -3.00 -18.10
N GLU A 169 -3.37 -2.31 -17.37
CA GLU A 169 -2.38 -1.37 -17.89
C GLU A 169 -1.00 -1.67 -17.32
N TYR A 170 0.05 -1.37 -18.09
CA TYR A 170 1.44 -1.53 -17.69
C TYR A 170 2.14 -0.17 -17.64
N GLY A 171 2.97 0.02 -16.60
CA GLY A 171 3.73 1.24 -16.41
C GLY A 171 4.36 1.31 -15.03
N PHE A 172 5.37 2.18 -14.90
CA PHE A 172 6.03 2.48 -13.62
C PHE A 172 5.30 3.58 -12.85
N ILE A 173 4.99 4.68 -13.54
CA ILE A 173 4.15 5.79 -13.06
C ILE A 173 3.15 6.09 -14.17
N CYS A 174 1.87 6.16 -13.82
CA CYS A 174 0.79 6.53 -14.72
C CYS A 174 0.06 7.76 -14.19
N GLU A 175 -0.49 8.57 -15.08
CA GLU A 175 -1.27 9.73 -14.68
C GLU A 175 -2.75 9.39 -14.54
N TYR A 176 -3.27 9.62 -13.34
CA TYR A 176 -4.69 9.49 -13.05
C TYR A 176 -5.18 10.87 -12.64
N SER A 177 -5.65 11.65 -13.61
CA SER A 177 -5.91 13.09 -13.48
C SER A 177 -4.60 13.91 -13.47
N THR A 178 -4.43 14.86 -12.55
CA THR A 178 -3.29 15.79 -12.51
C THR A 178 -2.04 15.25 -11.82
N MET A 179 -2.07 14.01 -11.31
CA MET A 179 -0.98 13.43 -10.54
C MET A 179 -0.53 12.08 -11.14
N GLY A 180 0.77 11.98 -11.40
CA GLY A 180 1.43 10.72 -11.68
C GLY A 180 1.55 9.89 -10.41
N ARG A 181 1.06 8.65 -10.42
CA ARG A 181 1.27 7.68 -9.35
C ARG A 181 1.65 6.31 -9.90
N ALA A 182 2.33 5.50 -9.09
CA ALA A 182 2.55 4.10 -9.43
C ALA A 182 1.20 3.38 -9.61
N THR A 183 1.15 2.43 -10.54
CA THR A 183 -0.07 1.62 -10.72
C THR A 183 -0.31 0.74 -9.52
N ASP A 184 -1.56 0.32 -9.33
CA ASP A 184 -1.92 -0.59 -8.24
C ASP A 184 -1.20 -1.95 -8.37
N ARG A 185 -0.93 -2.42 -9.61
CA ARG A 185 -0.11 -3.62 -9.86
C ARG A 185 1.37 -3.40 -9.55
N ARG A 186 1.93 -2.23 -9.86
CA ARG A 186 3.30 -1.88 -9.47
C ARG A 186 3.44 -1.84 -7.95
N MET A 187 2.47 -1.25 -7.25
CA MET A 187 2.44 -1.22 -5.79
C MET A 187 2.38 -2.64 -5.21
N ALA A 188 1.57 -3.52 -5.80
CA ALA A 188 1.55 -4.93 -5.43
C ALA A 188 2.91 -5.61 -5.62
N VAL A 189 3.57 -5.40 -6.76
CA VAL A 189 4.94 -5.91 -7.00
C VAL A 189 5.91 -5.43 -5.94
N ILE A 190 5.90 -4.15 -5.59
CA ILE A 190 6.77 -3.59 -4.55
C ILE A 190 6.53 -4.27 -3.20
N VAL A 191 5.26 -4.50 -2.83
CA VAL A 191 4.94 -5.25 -1.60
C VAL A 191 5.52 -6.66 -1.64
N LEU A 192 5.39 -7.38 -2.76
CA LEU A 192 5.94 -8.74 -2.90
C LEU A 192 7.48 -8.75 -2.83
N LEU A 193 8.15 -7.77 -3.43
CA LEU A 193 9.61 -7.60 -3.35
C LEU A 193 10.06 -7.31 -1.90
N LYS A 194 9.38 -6.40 -1.19
CA LYS A 194 9.68 -6.07 0.23
C LYS A 194 9.50 -7.26 1.17
N GLN A 195 8.54 -8.12 0.87
CA GLN A 195 8.25 -9.32 1.64
C GLN A 195 9.08 -10.53 1.18
N HIS A 196 10.06 -10.32 0.28
CA HIS A 196 10.94 -11.36 -0.26
C HIS A 196 10.20 -12.53 -0.91
N ARG A 197 9.04 -12.26 -1.54
CA ARG A 197 8.19 -13.25 -2.22
C ARG A 197 8.48 -13.38 -3.70
N ILE A 198 9.75 -13.62 -4.01
CA ILE A 198 10.25 -13.85 -5.38
C ILE A 198 9.66 -15.13 -5.97
N ASP A 199 9.44 -16.14 -5.14
CA ASP A 199 8.75 -17.39 -5.50
C ASP A 199 7.38 -17.13 -6.15
N LEU A 200 6.61 -16.17 -5.60
CA LEU A 200 5.30 -15.81 -6.13
C LEU A 200 5.40 -15.08 -7.46
N LEU A 201 6.42 -14.22 -7.64
CA LEU A 201 6.67 -13.54 -8.92
C LEU A 201 7.11 -14.52 -10.00
N LYS A 202 7.97 -15.51 -9.67
CA LYS A 202 8.41 -16.56 -10.60
C LYS A 202 7.22 -17.36 -11.16
N LYS A 203 6.22 -17.67 -10.32
CA LYS A 203 4.97 -18.31 -10.78
C LYS A 203 4.25 -17.52 -11.88
N LEU A 204 4.39 -16.20 -11.91
CA LEU A 204 3.63 -15.33 -12.82
C LEU A 204 4.30 -15.11 -14.19
N ILE A 205 5.52 -15.63 -14.40
CA ILE A 205 6.20 -15.57 -15.71
C ILE A 205 5.35 -16.26 -16.79
N GLU A 206 4.60 -17.30 -16.42
CA GLU A 206 3.74 -18.06 -17.34
C GLU A 206 2.27 -17.66 -17.26
N TYR A 207 1.92 -16.62 -16.48
CA TYR A 207 0.54 -16.23 -16.30
C TYR A 207 -0.13 -15.75 -17.61
N PRO A 208 -1.40 -16.09 -17.90
CA PRO A 208 -2.02 -15.75 -19.17
C PRO A 208 -2.22 -14.24 -19.42
N ASN A 209 -2.44 -13.44 -18.38
CA ASN A 209 -2.58 -11.99 -18.53
C ASN A 209 -1.22 -11.33 -18.79
N LEU A 210 -1.12 -10.64 -19.94
CA LEU A 210 0.14 -10.06 -20.41
C LEU A 210 0.71 -9.00 -19.47
N GLN A 211 -0.14 -8.13 -18.91
CA GLN A 211 0.27 -7.05 -18.01
C GLN A 211 0.81 -7.63 -16.70
N THR A 212 0.11 -8.59 -16.09
CA THR A 212 0.59 -9.31 -14.90
C THR A 212 1.94 -9.99 -15.16
N LYS A 213 2.09 -10.64 -16.32
CA LYS A 213 3.34 -11.26 -16.73
C LYS A 213 4.48 -10.25 -16.80
N LEU A 214 4.27 -9.09 -17.43
CA LEU A 214 5.30 -8.05 -17.53
C LEU A 214 5.71 -7.46 -16.18
N TYR A 215 4.74 -7.20 -15.30
CA TYR A 215 5.03 -6.76 -13.93
C TYR A 215 5.81 -7.79 -13.12
N ALA A 216 5.60 -9.08 -13.38
CA ALA A 216 6.41 -10.12 -12.76
C ALA A 216 7.82 -10.17 -13.37
N VAL A 217 7.91 -10.13 -14.70
CA VAL A 217 9.18 -10.17 -15.45
C VAL A 217 10.10 -9.02 -15.05
N ASP A 218 9.61 -7.78 -15.03
CA ASP A 218 10.47 -6.65 -14.68
C ASP A 218 10.94 -6.68 -13.22
N ALA A 219 10.10 -7.16 -12.31
CA ALA A 219 10.43 -7.35 -10.91
C ALA A 219 11.51 -8.42 -10.72
N LEU A 220 11.44 -9.49 -11.50
CA LEU A 220 12.44 -10.55 -11.49
C LEU A 220 13.76 -10.09 -12.09
N ILE A 221 13.74 -9.30 -13.17
CA ILE A 221 14.95 -8.68 -13.73
C ILE A 221 15.58 -7.74 -12.71
N TYR A 222 14.77 -6.91 -12.03
CA TYR A 222 15.23 -6.05 -10.95
C TYR A 222 15.88 -6.86 -9.81
N ASN A 223 15.21 -7.93 -9.38
CA ASN A 223 15.70 -8.82 -8.34
C ASN A 223 17.01 -9.52 -8.74
N ASP A 224 17.12 -10.02 -9.97
CA ASP A 224 18.33 -10.63 -10.52
C ASP A 224 19.50 -9.64 -10.53
N TYR A 225 19.29 -8.40 -10.98
CA TYR A 225 20.30 -7.36 -10.96
C TYR A 225 20.80 -7.05 -9.53
N THR A 226 19.87 -6.83 -8.60
CA THR A 226 20.20 -6.49 -7.21
C THR A 226 20.87 -7.65 -6.47
N ALA A 227 20.43 -8.89 -6.71
CA ALA A 227 21.05 -10.09 -6.18
C ALA A 227 22.47 -10.30 -6.73
N LYS A 228 22.71 -10.08 -8.03
CA LYS A 228 24.06 -10.15 -8.64
C LYS A 228 25.03 -9.14 -8.00
N GLU A 229 24.62 -7.89 -7.83
CA GLU A 229 25.45 -6.87 -7.18
C GLU A 229 25.72 -7.22 -5.71
N LYS A 230 24.72 -7.70 -4.98
CA LYS A 230 24.88 -8.15 -3.59
C LYS A 230 25.85 -9.33 -3.48
N ILE A 231 25.70 -10.35 -4.34
CA ILE A 231 26.59 -11.51 -4.38
C ILE A 231 28.03 -11.07 -4.64
N LYS A 232 28.25 -10.23 -5.65
CA LYS A 232 29.58 -9.71 -6.01
C LYS A 232 30.24 -8.97 -4.83
N GLN A 233 29.48 -8.16 -4.10
CA GLN A 233 30.00 -7.46 -2.93
C GLN A 233 30.34 -8.43 -1.78
N LEU A 234 29.47 -9.41 -1.52
CA LEU A 234 29.71 -10.41 -0.48
C LEU A 234 30.90 -11.32 -0.82
N GLU A 235 31.05 -11.74 -2.07
CA GLU A 235 32.18 -12.56 -2.53
C GLU A 235 33.52 -11.81 -2.37
N LYS A 236 33.52 -10.49 -2.62
CA LYS A 236 34.68 -9.62 -2.33
C LYS A 236 34.99 -9.60 -0.83
N ASN A 237 33.98 -9.39 0.02
CA ASN A 237 34.13 -9.35 1.47
C ASN A 237 34.64 -10.70 2.02
N VAL A 238 34.09 -11.82 1.55
CA VAL A 238 34.55 -13.17 1.93
C VAL A 238 36.01 -13.37 1.56
N LYS A 239 36.42 -12.97 0.36
CA LYS A 239 37.83 -13.07 -0.08
C LYS A 239 38.77 -12.21 0.77
N GLU A 240 38.35 -11.02 1.18
CA GLU A 240 39.12 -10.13 2.04
C GLU A 240 39.24 -10.68 3.46
N ASN A 241 38.12 -11.13 4.05
CA ASN A 241 38.08 -11.72 5.37
C ASN A 241 38.89 -13.02 5.44
N GLN A 242 38.81 -13.87 4.41
CA GLN A 242 39.61 -15.10 4.35
C GLN A 242 41.12 -14.79 4.37
N LYS A 243 41.57 -13.78 3.61
CA LYS A 243 42.98 -13.35 3.64
C LYS A 243 43.42 -12.85 5.02
N GLN A 244 42.53 -12.15 5.74
CA GLN A 244 42.82 -11.69 7.10
C GLN A 244 42.87 -12.86 8.09
N LEU A 245 41.93 -13.79 7.98
CA LEU A 245 41.87 -15.01 8.76
C LEU A 245 43.16 -15.83 8.61
N ASP A 246 43.59 -16.09 7.37
CA ASP A 246 44.83 -16.83 7.08
C ASP A 246 46.07 -16.17 7.70
N ARG A 247 46.12 -14.83 7.72
CA ARG A 247 47.23 -14.07 8.34
C ARG A 247 47.22 -14.19 9.87
N LEU A 248 46.05 -14.15 10.50
CA LEU A 248 45.91 -14.26 11.95
C LEU A 248 46.20 -15.68 12.44
N GLN A 249 45.70 -16.69 11.71
CA GLN A 249 45.98 -18.09 11.99
C GLN A 249 47.48 -18.40 11.93
N LYS A 250 48.19 -17.88 10.91
CA LYS A 250 49.66 -18.02 10.81
C LYS A 250 50.43 -17.38 11.98
N LYS A 251 49.91 -16.29 12.55
CA LYS A 251 50.54 -15.60 13.68
C LYS A 251 50.13 -16.19 15.04
N ASN A 252 49.16 -17.12 15.06
CA ASN A 252 48.56 -17.69 16.27
C ASN A 252 48.17 -16.62 17.31
N THR A 253 47.65 -15.48 16.85
CA THR A 253 47.33 -14.34 17.71
C THR A 253 45.85 -14.02 17.60
N ASP A 254 45.21 -13.81 18.76
CA ASP A 254 43.82 -13.34 18.92
C ASP A 254 42.72 -14.30 18.42
N ARG A 255 42.40 -15.32 19.24
CA ARG A 255 41.35 -16.32 18.97
C ARG A 255 39.97 -15.70 18.76
N ILE A 256 39.62 -14.67 19.54
CA ILE A 256 38.30 -14.01 19.44
C ILE A 256 38.13 -13.39 18.05
N LYS A 257 39.19 -12.74 17.53
CA LYS A 257 39.15 -12.16 16.18
C LYS A 257 39.09 -13.21 15.08
N ILE A 258 39.74 -14.36 15.27
CA ILE A 258 39.67 -15.51 14.36
C ILE A 258 38.22 -16.03 14.30
N ASP A 259 37.61 -16.29 15.45
CA ASP A 259 36.23 -16.81 15.54
C ASP A 259 35.23 -15.84 14.89
N ASN A 260 35.34 -14.54 15.20
CA ASN A 260 34.49 -13.51 14.60
C ASN A 260 34.61 -13.46 13.06
N LEU A 261 35.81 -13.60 12.50
CA LEU A 261 36.01 -13.62 11.06
C LEU A 261 35.42 -14.88 10.42
N GLN A 262 35.54 -16.03 11.07
CA GLN A 262 34.93 -17.29 10.62
C GLN A 262 33.41 -17.17 10.56
N ASP A 263 32.78 -16.60 11.60
CA ASP A 263 31.33 -16.38 11.64
C ASP A 263 30.86 -15.42 10.54
N GLN A 264 31.60 -14.32 10.31
CA GLN A 264 31.28 -13.38 9.23
C GLN A 264 31.39 -14.00 7.84
N ILE A 265 32.43 -14.82 7.61
CA ILE A 265 32.63 -15.54 6.34
C ILE A 265 31.47 -16.52 6.12
N LYS A 266 31.12 -17.29 7.16
CA LYS A 266 30.00 -18.25 7.11
C LYS A 266 28.68 -17.53 6.79
N ALA A 267 28.33 -16.50 7.56
CA ALA A 267 27.10 -15.74 7.34
C ALA A 267 27.02 -15.12 5.93
N SER A 268 28.15 -14.60 5.42
CA SER A 268 28.22 -14.06 4.06
C SER A 268 28.04 -15.16 3.00
N THR A 269 28.64 -16.33 3.20
CA THR A 269 28.54 -17.48 2.29
C THR A 269 27.12 -18.07 2.26
N ASP A 270 26.48 -18.17 3.43
CA ASP A 270 25.08 -18.61 3.55
C ASP A 270 24.16 -17.61 2.82
N THR A 271 24.40 -16.31 3.00
CA THR A 271 23.64 -15.26 2.30
C THR A 271 23.84 -15.31 0.78
N ILE A 272 25.07 -15.54 0.30
CA ILE A 272 25.35 -15.73 -1.14
C ILE A 272 24.54 -16.90 -1.68
N SER A 273 24.51 -18.02 -0.95
CA SER A 273 23.81 -19.23 -1.38
C SER A 273 22.31 -18.99 -1.51
N VAL A 274 21.70 -18.29 -0.55
CA VAL A 274 20.29 -17.88 -0.62
C VAL A 274 20.05 -16.92 -1.79
N SER A 275 20.86 -15.88 -1.95
CA SER A 275 20.71 -14.91 -3.04
C SER A 275 20.94 -15.51 -4.43
N LYS A 276 21.67 -16.63 -4.56
CA LYS A 276 21.81 -17.36 -5.82
C LYS A 276 20.51 -18.06 -6.25
N ALA A 277 19.66 -18.48 -5.30
CA ALA A 277 18.36 -19.06 -5.61
C ALA A 277 17.36 -18.02 -6.17
N ASP A 278 17.58 -16.76 -5.84
CA ASP A 278 16.79 -15.61 -6.28
C ASP A 278 17.14 -15.13 -7.70
N LEU A 279 18.25 -15.61 -8.27
CA LEU A 279 18.65 -15.27 -9.63
C LEU A 279 17.70 -15.86 -10.67
N LEU A 280 17.66 -15.21 -11.82
CA LEU A 280 17.01 -15.74 -13.01
C LEU A 280 17.87 -16.85 -13.63
N THR A 281 17.26 -18.00 -13.84
CA THR A 281 17.86 -19.14 -14.55
C THR A 281 17.85 -18.91 -16.07
N ASP A 282 18.67 -19.67 -16.80
CA ASP A 282 18.69 -19.62 -18.27
C ASP A 282 17.31 -19.94 -18.88
N THR A 283 16.54 -20.83 -18.25
CA THR A 283 15.18 -21.17 -18.70
C THR A 283 14.25 -19.98 -18.52
N GLU A 284 14.29 -19.28 -17.38
CA GLU A 284 13.47 -18.10 -17.15
C GLU A 284 13.85 -16.96 -18.10
N TRP A 285 15.15 -16.74 -18.37
CA TRP A 285 15.61 -15.79 -19.38
C TRP A 285 15.12 -16.13 -20.79
N LYS A 286 15.12 -17.42 -21.16
CA LYS A 286 14.53 -17.85 -22.45
C LYS A 286 13.04 -17.52 -22.54
N VAL A 287 12.28 -17.68 -21.46
CA VAL A 287 10.85 -17.30 -21.45
C VAL A 287 10.69 -15.78 -21.61
N ILE A 288 11.52 -14.99 -20.92
CA ILE A 288 11.53 -13.52 -21.04
C ILE A 288 11.85 -13.09 -22.47
N TYR A 289 12.87 -13.68 -23.10
CA TYR A 289 13.22 -13.35 -24.48
C TYR A 289 12.17 -13.84 -25.48
N SER A 290 11.58 -15.02 -25.27
CA SER A 290 10.44 -15.46 -26.10
C SER A 290 9.24 -14.53 -26.00
N LEU A 291 9.02 -13.91 -24.83
CA LEU A 291 8.00 -12.89 -24.65
C LEU A 291 8.38 -11.60 -25.39
N ARG A 292 9.62 -11.13 -25.24
CA ARG A 292 10.19 -9.98 -25.99
C ARG A 292 10.01 -10.13 -27.49
N ASP A 293 10.33 -11.31 -28.01
CA ASP A 293 10.36 -11.60 -29.45
C ASP A 293 8.98 -11.98 -30.00
N SER A 294 7.93 -11.91 -29.17
CA SER A 294 6.55 -12.10 -29.59
C SER A 294 5.99 -10.86 -30.30
N ASN A 295 5.00 -11.06 -31.16
CA ASN A 295 4.26 -9.97 -31.82
C ASN A 295 3.14 -9.38 -30.95
N LEU A 296 3.19 -9.61 -29.62
CA LEU A 296 2.16 -9.13 -28.71
C LEU A 296 2.29 -7.63 -28.47
N THR A 297 1.16 -7.02 -28.16
CA THR A 297 1.04 -5.61 -27.79
C THR A 297 0.40 -5.52 -26.42
N VAL A 298 0.98 -4.72 -25.52
CA VAL A 298 0.43 -4.46 -24.19
C VAL A 298 -0.12 -3.04 -24.10
N LYS A 299 -1.17 -2.86 -23.30
CA LYS A 299 -1.67 -1.53 -22.95
C LYS A 299 -0.70 -0.91 -21.94
N THR A 300 -0.04 0.16 -22.33
CA THR A 300 0.83 0.93 -21.44
C THR A 300 0.20 2.28 -21.12
N CYS A 301 0.47 2.79 -19.93
CA CYS A 301 0.22 4.20 -19.64
C CYS A 301 1.40 5.03 -20.12
N GLY A 302 1.12 6.23 -20.61
CA GLY A 302 2.17 7.12 -21.13
C GLY A 302 3.13 7.68 -20.11
N ASN A 303 4.17 8.33 -20.63
CA ASN A 303 5.04 9.21 -19.86
C ASN A 303 4.23 10.29 -19.13
N SER A 304 4.81 10.84 -18.06
CA SER A 304 4.23 11.99 -17.34
C SER A 304 3.86 13.11 -18.33
N GLY A 305 2.61 13.54 -18.31
CA GLY A 305 1.94 14.49 -19.19
C GLY A 305 0.82 13.88 -20.04
N SER A 306 0.62 12.56 -20.05
CA SER A 306 -0.34 11.88 -20.91
C SER A 306 -1.25 10.90 -20.16
N TYR A 307 -2.54 11.25 -20.06
CA TYR A 307 -3.62 10.38 -19.56
C TYR A 307 -3.94 9.19 -20.51
N LYS A 308 -3.24 9.07 -21.65
CA LYS A 308 -3.60 8.12 -22.69
C LYS A 308 -2.97 6.75 -22.44
N ILE A 309 -3.81 5.73 -22.50
CA ILE A 309 -3.39 4.33 -22.63
C ILE A 309 -3.18 4.05 -24.12
N TYR A 310 -2.02 3.50 -24.49
CA TYR A 310 -1.71 3.09 -25.86
C TYR A 310 -1.22 1.65 -25.92
N GLY A 311 -1.34 1.06 -27.10
CA GLY A 311 -0.70 -0.22 -27.38
C GLY A 311 0.79 -0.02 -27.60
N THR A 312 1.62 -0.75 -26.86
CA THR A 312 3.07 -0.80 -27.06
C THR A 312 3.50 -2.23 -27.37
N PRO A 313 4.29 -2.46 -28.43
CA PRO A 313 4.88 -3.76 -28.70
C PRO A 313 5.72 -4.25 -27.52
N ILE A 314 5.63 -5.54 -27.20
CA ILE A 314 6.42 -6.12 -26.11
C ILE A 314 7.93 -6.03 -26.38
N SER A 315 8.33 -6.09 -27.65
CA SER A 315 9.73 -5.92 -28.08
C SER A 315 10.31 -4.55 -27.71
N GLU A 316 9.49 -3.52 -27.58
CA GLU A 316 9.90 -2.20 -27.10
C GLU A 316 10.04 -2.18 -25.56
N VAL A 317 9.02 -2.68 -24.86
CA VAL A 317 8.96 -2.72 -23.39
C VAL A 317 10.05 -3.60 -22.78
N LEU A 318 10.44 -4.67 -23.48
CA LEU A 318 11.51 -5.60 -23.09
C LEU A 318 12.74 -5.50 -24.01
N SER A 319 12.94 -4.36 -24.68
CA SER A 319 14.19 -4.11 -25.42
C SER A 319 15.40 -4.17 -24.49
N ASP A 320 16.59 -4.46 -25.02
CA ASP A 320 17.81 -4.53 -24.21
C ASP A 320 18.06 -3.22 -23.42
N LYS A 321 17.72 -2.07 -24.02
CA LYS A 321 17.74 -0.77 -23.36
C LYS A 321 16.73 -0.71 -22.21
N ALA A 322 15.48 -1.08 -22.44
CA ALA A 322 14.45 -1.04 -21.41
C ALA A 322 14.80 -1.97 -20.24
N ILE A 323 15.30 -3.18 -20.52
CA ILE A 323 15.80 -4.14 -19.52
C ILE A 323 16.92 -3.51 -18.69
N ALA A 324 17.91 -2.88 -19.33
CA ALA A 324 19.02 -2.23 -18.64
C ALA A 324 18.59 -1.03 -17.76
N ASP A 325 17.47 -0.39 -18.08
CA ASP A 325 16.94 0.74 -17.32
C ASP A 325 16.01 0.33 -16.15
N ILE A 326 15.53 -0.93 -16.09
CA ILE A 326 14.66 -1.43 -15.00
C ILE A 326 15.19 -1.09 -13.60
N PRO A 327 16.47 -1.33 -13.25
CA PRO A 327 16.98 -0.96 -11.94
C PRO A 327 16.83 0.53 -11.63
N LYS A 328 17.06 1.41 -12.61
CA LYS A 328 16.93 2.87 -12.44
C LYS A 328 15.49 3.27 -12.16
N TRP A 329 14.52 2.61 -12.79
CA TRP A 329 13.10 2.87 -12.56
C TRP A 329 12.67 2.49 -11.14
N TYR A 330 13.10 1.34 -10.64
CA TYR A 330 12.85 0.93 -9.25
C TYR A 330 13.53 1.85 -8.23
N GLU A 331 14.77 2.30 -8.49
CA GLU A 331 15.40 3.33 -7.67
C GLU A 331 14.65 4.67 -7.72
N GLY A 332 14.06 5.01 -8.87
CA GLY A 332 13.13 6.14 -8.99
C GLY A 332 11.92 6.01 -8.06
N LEU A 333 11.30 4.82 -8.02
CA LEU A 333 10.18 4.54 -7.13
C LEU A 333 10.56 4.60 -5.64
N LYS A 334 11.76 4.14 -5.27
CA LYS A 334 12.32 4.32 -3.91
C LYS A 334 12.43 5.79 -3.55
N ARG A 335 13.02 6.62 -4.43
CA ARG A 335 13.16 8.06 -4.18
C ARG A 335 11.82 8.79 -4.01
N LEU A 336 10.77 8.29 -4.65
CA LEU A 336 9.41 8.83 -4.54
C LEU A 336 8.65 8.30 -3.30
N GLY A 337 9.25 7.42 -2.50
CA GLY A 337 8.65 6.90 -1.26
C GLY A 337 7.68 5.73 -1.46
N TYR A 338 7.65 5.10 -2.63
CA TYR A 338 6.81 3.91 -2.85
C TYR A 338 7.45 2.63 -2.28
N PHE A 339 8.77 2.58 -2.27
CA PHE A 339 9.58 1.43 -1.88
C PHE A 339 10.34 1.73 -0.59
#